data_AF-A0A2T7NBM2-F1
#
_entry.id   AF-A0A2T7NBM2-F1
#
_cell.length_a   1.000
_cell.length_b   1.000
_cell.length_c   1.000
_cell.angle_alpha   90.00
_cell.angle_beta   90.00
_cell.angle_gamma   90.00
#
_symmetry.space_group_name_H-M   'P 1'
#
loop_
_entity.id
_entity.type
_entity.pdbx_description
1 polymer ?
#
loop_
_entity_poly.entity_id
_entity_poly.type
_entity_poly.pdbx_seq_one_letter_code
_entity_poly.pdbx_strand_id
1 'polypeptide(L)'
;MAVTPGTDDLADLNSTLAWANGSEANVAVTLPLFEAAIMAWKVASPVIILLGTIGNTLIIVVLYRSKVMSSNMTSYFLTIAVSDLMNLLVSITCMWLKQQFDIQVWTLHEALCKMTTWLNYTSNAMSTWTLVVMVTQRTLSILFPHRSLGNELLETSLISTPALREVGEPASWADL
;
A
#
# COMPACT_ATOMS: atom_id res chain seq x y z
N MET A 1 44.26 52.59 27.91
CA MET A 1 42.87 52.23 27.58
C MET A 1 42.77 50.73 27.61
N ALA A 2 42.17 50.15 28.66
CA ALA A 2 41.86 48.73 28.69
C ALA A 2 40.57 48.54 27.89
N VAL A 3 40.66 47.84 26.76
CA VAL A 3 39.48 47.37 26.02
C VAL A 3 38.90 46.23 26.85
N THR A 4 37.82 46.49 27.57
CA THR A 4 37.06 45.43 28.25
C THR A 4 36.42 44.56 27.15
N PRO A 5 36.59 43.22 27.17
CA PRO A 5 35.90 42.35 26.23
C PRO A 5 34.40 42.59 26.37
N GLY A 6 33.74 42.85 25.24
CA GLY A 6 32.33 43.20 25.22
C GLY A 6 31.51 42.03 25.78
N THR A 7 30.47 42.35 26.54
CA THR A 7 29.43 41.39 26.95
C THR A 7 28.83 40.63 25.76
N ASP A 8 28.93 41.21 24.57
CA ASP A 8 28.44 40.66 23.31
C ASP A 8 29.29 39.46 22.83
N ASP A 9 30.61 39.50 23.01
CA ASP A 9 31.52 38.40 22.62
C ASP A 9 31.30 37.14 23.49
N LEU A 10 30.93 37.34 24.76
CA LEU A 10 30.62 36.24 25.69
C LEU A 10 29.27 35.58 25.36
N ALA A 11 28.30 36.33 24.85
CA ALA A 11 27.01 35.80 24.43
C ALA A 11 27.15 34.89 23.20
N ASP A 12 27.99 35.29 22.24
CA ASP A 12 28.29 34.50 21.04
C ASP A 12 29.04 33.19 21.38
N LEU A 13 30.01 33.25 22.31
CA LEU A 13 30.70 32.04 22.80
C LEU A 13 29.77 31.06 23.53
N ASN A 14 28.87 31.55 24.38
CA ASN A 14 27.91 30.69 25.08
C ASN A 14 26.94 30.02 24.10
N SER A 15 26.51 30.75 23.06
CA SER A 15 25.65 30.17 22.03
C SER A 15 26.38 29.07 21.25
N THR A 16 27.59 29.34 20.74
CA THR A 16 28.39 28.35 19.97
C THR A 16 28.72 27.10 20.79
N LEU A 17 29.03 27.26 22.09
CA LEU A 17 29.19 26.14 23.01
C LEU A 17 27.91 25.32 23.19
N ALA A 18 26.74 25.96 23.25
CA ALA A 18 25.45 25.26 23.33
C ALA A 18 25.16 24.43 22.07
N TRP A 19 25.46 24.96 20.87
CA TRP A 19 25.36 24.21 19.62
C TRP A 19 26.36 23.05 19.55
N ALA A 20 27.59 23.26 19.99
CA ALA A 20 28.63 22.22 20.03
C ALA A 20 28.25 21.08 20.98
N ASN A 21 27.89 21.38 22.23
CA ASN A 21 27.41 20.39 23.21
C ASN A 21 26.16 19.65 22.71
N GLY A 22 25.22 20.37 22.07
CA GLY A 22 24.04 19.77 21.46
C GLY A 22 24.40 18.82 20.32
N SER A 23 25.36 19.20 19.46
CA SER A 23 25.84 18.37 18.36
C SER A 23 26.52 17.09 18.85
N GLU A 24 27.38 17.20 19.87
CA GLU A 24 28.03 16.05 20.49
C GLU A 24 27.02 15.10 21.15
N ALA A 25 26.01 15.64 21.84
CA ALA A 25 24.91 14.85 22.40
C ALA A 25 24.10 14.14 21.31
N ASN A 26 23.80 14.83 20.19
CA ASN A 26 23.15 14.23 19.04
C ASN A 26 24.00 13.11 18.43
N VAL A 27 25.31 13.27 18.31
CA VAL A 27 26.23 12.23 17.81
C VAL A 27 26.28 11.03 18.76
N ALA A 28 26.39 11.27 20.07
CA ALA A 28 26.41 10.23 21.09
C ALA A 28 25.13 9.38 21.10
N VAL A 29 23.98 9.97 20.75
CA VAL A 29 22.69 9.27 20.66
C VAL A 29 22.45 8.66 19.28
N THR A 30 22.87 9.31 18.18
CA THR A 30 22.58 8.84 16.81
C THR A 30 23.43 7.65 16.40
N LEU A 31 24.69 7.56 16.83
CA LEU A 31 25.56 6.42 16.57
C LEU A 31 24.97 5.08 17.08
N PRO A 32 24.60 4.94 18.37
CA PRO A 32 24.01 3.69 18.85
C PRO A 32 22.64 3.40 18.23
N LEU A 33 21.87 4.44 17.88
CA LEU A 33 20.60 4.28 17.18
C LEU A 33 20.79 3.70 15.77
N PHE A 34 21.81 4.16 15.05
CA PHE A 34 22.16 3.68 13.72
C PHE A 34 22.64 2.23 13.76
N GLU A 35 23.50 1.87 14.72
CA GLU A 35 23.95 0.48 14.93
C GLU A 35 22.77 -0.45 15.26
N ALA A 36 21.88 -0.01 16.14
CA ALA A 36 20.66 -0.75 16.45
C ALA A 36 19.76 -0.94 15.21
N ALA A 37 19.64 0.10 14.38
CA ALA A 37 18.87 0.05 13.14
C ALA A 37 19.47 -0.94 12.13
N ILE A 38 20.80 -0.98 11.98
CA ILE A 38 21.47 -1.95 11.11
C ILE A 38 21.23 -3.37 11.62
N MET A 39 21.40 -3.62 12.92
CA MET A 39 21.14 -4.95 13.50
C MET A 39 19.69 -5.38 13.30
N ALA A 40 18.74 -4.47 13.55
CA ALA A 40 17.33 -4.72 13.31
C ALA A 40 17.06 -5.05 11.83
N TRP A 41 17.62 -4.27 10.90
CA TRP A 41 17.47 -4.52 9.46
C TRP A 41 18.02 -5.88 9.04
N LYS A 42 19.20 -6.27 9.55
CA LYS A 42 19.85 -7.56 9.22
C LYS A 42 18.98 -8.76 9.61
N VAL A 43 18.24 -8.67 10.72
CA VAL A 43 17.35 -9.74 11.22
C VAL A 43 15.95 -9.65 10.60
N ALA A 44 15.40 -8.44 10.46
CA ALA A 44 14.05 -8.24 9.94
C ALA A 44 13.96 -8.56 8.44
N SER A 45 15.00 -8.27 7.66
CA SER A 45 15.01 -8.46 6.21
C SER A 45 14.70 -9.91 5.77
N PRO A 46 15.37 -10.97 6.28
CA PRO A 46 15.02 -12.35 5.90
C PRO A 46 13.62 -12.77 6.37
N VAL A 47 13.16 -12.25 7.51
CA VAL A 47 11.81 -12.55 8.02
C VAL A 47 10.74 -11.96 7.10
N ILE A 48 10.92 -10.70 6.68
CA ILE A 48 10.02 -10.03 5.72
C ILE A 48 10.05 -10.74 4.38
N ILE A 49 11.22 -11.21 3.93
CA ILE A 49 11.34 -11.97 2.67
C ILE A 49 10.52 -13.26 2.75
N LEU A 50 10.67 -14.04 3.83
CA LEU A 50 9.93 -15.28 4.01
C LEU A 50 8.43 -15.05 4.15
N LEU A 51 8.01 -14.13 5.00
CA LEU A 51 6.59 -13.83 5.20
C LEU A 51 5.94 -13.27 3.93
N GLY A 52 6.63 -12.38 3.23
CA GLY A 52 6.12 -11.80 1.99
C GLY A 52 6.08 -12.81 0.84
N THR A 53 7.07 -13.70 0.70
CA THR A 53 6.99 -14.77 -0.31
C THR A 53 5.85 -15.74 0.00
N ILE A 54 5.69 -16.16 1.25
CA ILE A 54 4.60 -17.06 1.65
C ILE A 54 3.24 -16.38 1.43
N GLY A 55 3.09 -15.13 1.87
CA GLY A 55 1.83 -14.37 1.75
C GLY A 55 1.42 -14.14 0.31
N ASN A 56 2.34 -13.63 -0.53
CA ASN A 56 2.06 -13.40 -1.95
C ASN A 56 1.82 -14.70 -2.73
N THR A 57 2.55 -15.77 -2.41
CA THR A 57 2.29 -17.09 -3.02
C THR A 57 0.93 -17.65 -2.61
N LEU A 58 0.53 -17.46 -1.35
CA LEU A 58 -0.78 -17.88 -0.85
C LEU A 58 -1.91 -17.18 -1.61
N ILE A 59 -1.77 -15.89 -1.94
CA ILE A 59 -2.73 -15.16 -2.77
C ILE A 59 -2.90 -15.86 -4.13
N ILE A 60 -1.80 -16.19 -4.81
CA ILE A 60 -1.84 -16.88 -6.11
C ILE A 60 -2.52 -18.25 -5.98
N VAL A 61 -2.14 -19.04 -4.97
CA VAL A 61 -2.71 -20.37 -4.72
C VAL A 61 -4.21 -20.31 -4.42
N VAL A 62 -4.62 -19.37 -3.57
CA VAL A 62 -6.03 -19.17 -3.21
C VAL A 62 -6.83 -18.73 -4.43
N LEU A 63 -6.32 -17.81 -5.25
CA LEU A 63 -6.99 -17.39 -6.49
C LEU A 63 -7.08 -18.51 -7.54
N TYR A 64 -6.09 -19.41 -7.57
CA TYR A 64 -6.14 -20.57 -8.48
C TYR A 64 -7.13 -21.63 -8.00
N ARG A 65 -7.16 -21.91 -6.69
CA ARG A 65 -8.04 -22.93 -6.10
C ARG A 65 -9.48 -22.45 -6.00
N SER A 66 -9.64 -21.19 -5.62
CA SER A 66 -10.91 -20.52 -5.51
C SER A 66 -11.22 -19.97 -6.88
N LYS A 67 -12.03 -20.70 -7.67
CA LYS A 67 -12.64 -20.22 -8.93
C LYS A 67 -13.64 -19.09 -8.63
N VAL A 68 -13.20 -18.11 -7.83
CA VAL A 68 -14.03 -17.15 -7.12
C VAL A 68 -14.19 -15.91 -7.97
N MET A 69 -15.44 -15.76 -8.38
CA MET A 69 -16.18 -14.52 -8.58
C MET A 69 -15.47 -13.43 -9.39
N SER A 70 -15.82 -13.36 -10.68
CA SER A 70 -15.70 -12.20 -11.58
C SER A 70 -14.28 -11.66 -11.83
N SER A 71 -13.88 -11.74 -13.09
CA SER A 71 -12.57 -11.45 -13.71
C SER A 71 -11.79 -10.20 -13.25
N ASN A 72 -12.40 -9.24 -12.53
CA ASN A 72 -11.81 -7.93 -12.21
C ASN A 72 -11.02 -7.92 -10.89
N MET A 73 -11.48 -8.63 -9.84
CA MET A 73 -10.81 -8.60 -8.53
C MET A 73 -9.59 -9.54 -8.49
N THR A 74 -9.68 -10.67 -9.19
CA THR A 74 -8.59 -11.66 -9.32
C THR A 74 -7.38 -11.11 -10.06
N SER A 75 -7.58 -10.38 -11.16
CA SER A 75 -6.48 -9.78 -11.95
C SER A 75 -5.73 -8.71 -11.16
N TYR A 76 -6.46 -7.95 -10.35
CA TYR A 76 -5.91 -6.93 -9.49
C TYR A 76 -5.03 -7.52 -8.37
N PHE A 77 -5.53 -8.53 -7.63
CA PHE A 77 -4.71 -9.21 -6.61
C PHE A 77 -3.51 -9.95 -7.20
N LEU A 78 -3.66 -10.54 -8.39
CA LEU A 78 -2.56 -11.19 -9.08
C LEU A 78 -1.45 -10.19 -9.43
N THR A 79 -1.83 -9.02 -9.94
CA THR A 79 -0.86 -7.97 -10.31
C THR A 79 -0.08 -7.48 -9.09
N ILE A 80 -0.76 -7.25 -7.96
CA ILE A 80 -0.11 -6.90 -6.68
C ILE A 80 0.85 -8.00 -6.25
N ALA A 81 0.37 -9.26 -6.16
CA ALA A 81 1.19 -10.38 -5.72
C ALA A 81 2.45 -10.58 -6.58
N VAL A 82 2.34 -10.44 -7.91
CA VAL A 82 3.48 -10.55 -8.83
C VAL A 82 4.46 -9.39 -8.64
N SER A 83 3.96 -8.16 -8.53
CA SER A 83 4.80 -6.98 -8.30
C SER A 83 5.53 -7.05 -6.96
N ASP A 84 4.87 -7.49 -5.89
CA ASP A 84 5.48 -7.68 -4.58
C ASP A 84 6.52 -8.79 -4.59
N LEU A 85 6.26 -9.94 -5.23
CA LEU A 85 7.26 -10.99 -5.42
C LEU A 85 8.49 -10.46 -6.16
N MET A 86 8.31 -9.72 -7.25
CA MET A 86 9.43 -9.11 -7.97
C MET A 86 10.19 -8.09 -7.11
N ASN A 87 9.50 -7.18 -6.43
CA ASN A 87 10.16 -6.18 -5.58
C ASN A 87 10.91 -6.82 -4.40
N LEU A 88 10.36 -7.86 -3.81
CA LEU A 88 10.91 -8.54 -2.66
C LEU A 88 12.12 -9.42 -3.05
N LEU A 89 12.06 -10.07 -4.22
CA LEU A 89 13.18 -10.83 -4.80
C LEU A 89 14.30 -9.94 -5.36
N VAL A 90 13.97 -8.79 -5.96
CA VAL A 90 14.98 -7.93 -6.61
C VAL A 90 15.51 -6.87 -5.65
N SER A 91 14.65 -6.08 -5.00
CA SER A 91 15.09 -4.98 -4.15
C SER A 91 15.61 -5.48 -2.81
N ILE A 92 14.76 -6.15 -2.03
CA ILE A 92 15.05 -6.49 -0.63
C ILE A 92 16.11 -7.59 -0.55
N THR A 93 15.98 -8.64 -1.38
CA THR A 93 16.95 -9.75 -1.37
C THR A 93 18.33 -9.30 -1.85
N CYS A 94 18.45 -8.45 -2.89
CA CYS A 94 19.75 -7.91 -3.29
C CYS A 94 20.35 -6.95 -2.25
N MET A 95 19.52 -6.17 -1.54
CA MET A 95 19.98 -5.31 -0.45
C MET A 95 20.55 -6.15 0.69
N TRP A 96 19.84 -7.21 1.07
CA TRP A 96 20.28 -8.14 2.11
C TRP A 96 21.56 -8.88 1.71
N LEU A 97 21.63 -9.36 0.47
CA LEU A 97 22.81 -10.05 -0.06
C LEU A 97 24.03 -9.13 -0.08
N LYS A 98 23.87 -7.86 -0.49
CA LYS A 98 24.94 -6.85 -0.38
C LYS A 98 25.40 -6.68 1.06
N GLN A 99 24.48 -6.55 2.01
CA GLN A 99 24.82 -6.32 3.42
C GLN A 99 25.54 -7.52 4.06
N GLN A 100 25.25 -8.75 3.62
CA GLN A 100 25.83 -9.97 4.20
C GLN A 100 27.12 -10.43 3.52
N PHE A 101 27.19 -10.32 2.19
CA PHE A 101 28.29 -10.87 1.40
C PHE A 101 29.19 -9.79 0.77
N ASP A 102 28.88 -8.50 0.99
CA ASP A 102 29.54 -7.33 0.37
C ASP A 102 29.57 -7.37 -1.18
N ILE A 103 28.70 -8.19 -1.77
CA ILE A 103 28.57 -8.30 -3.23
C ILE A 103 27.74 -7.12 -3.72
N GLN A 104 28.38 -6.21 -4.44
CA GLN A 104 27.72 -5.07 -5.06
C GLN A 104 27.02 -5.50 -6.37
N VAL A 105 25.87 -6.16 -6.22
CA VAL A 105 25.05 -6.63 -7.37
C VAL A 105 24.60 -5.47 -8.27
N TRP A 106 24.46 -4.28 -7.69
CA TRP A 106 24.00 -3.04 -8.31
C TRP A 106 24.99 -2.45 -9.32
N THR A 107 26.29 -2.60 -9.07
CA THR A 107 27.35 -2.15 -9.99
C THR A 107 27.64 -3.19 -11.07
N LEU A 108 27.34 -4.47 -10.81
CA LEU A 108 27.47 -5.54 -11.80
C LEU A 108 26.35 -5.51 -12.87
N HIS A 109 25.18 -4.95 -12.54
CA HIS A 109 24.03 -4.89 -13.45
C HIS A 109 23.22 -3.60 -13.28
N GLU A 110 23.48 -2.61 -14.15
CA GLU A 110 22.78 -1.31 -14.17
C GLU A 110 21.24 -1.48 -14.31
N ALA A 111 20.80 -2.55 -14.96
CA ALA A 111 19.39 -2.91 -15.08
C ALA A 111 18.73 -3.16 -13.72
N LEU A 112 19.40 -3.81 -12.76
CA LEU A 112 18.83 -4.10 -11.43
C LEU A 112 18.59 -2.82 -10.62
N CYS A 113 19.51 -1.85 -10.72
CA CYS A 113 19.38 -0.54 -10.08
C CYS A 113 18.18 0.24 -10.62
N LYS A 114 18.03 0.29 -11.95
CA LYS A 114 16.87 0.93 -12.60
C LYS A 114 15.56 0.22 -12.27
N MET A 115 15.54 -1.11 -12.30
CA MET A 115 14.36 -1.91 -11.95
C MET A 115 13.93 -1.70 -10.50
N THR A 116 14.87 -1.68 -9.56
CA THR A 116 14.59 -1.45 -8.12
C THR A 116 13.99 -0.08 -7.88
N THR A 117 14.52 0.95 -8.56
CA THR A 117 14.00 2.31 -8.49
C THR A 117 12.56 2.35 -9.05
N TRP A 118 12.35 1.78 -10.23
CA TRP A 118 11.03 1.71 -10.86
C TRP A 118 10.02 0.92 -10.02
N LEU A 119 10.42 -0.21 -9.42
CA LEU A 119 9.58 -1.02 -8.54
C LEU A 119 9.17 -0.26 -7.27
N ASN A 120 10.07 0.50 -6.65
CA ASN A 120 9.71 1.32 -5.49
C ASN A 120 8.64 2.37 -5.82
N TYR A 121 8.80 3.07 -6.94
CA TYR A 121 7.80 4.06 -7.36
C TYR A 121 6.46 3.41 -7.70
N THR A 122 6.49 2.28 -8.41
CA THR A 122 5.25 1.58 -8.80
C THR A 122 4.54 0.95 -7.61
N SER A 123 5.24 0.35 -6.64
CA SER A 123 4.63 -0.18 -5.41
C SER A 123 3.92 0.89 -4.59
N ASN A 124 4.55 2.07 -4.42
CA ASN A 124 3.93 3.20 -3.71
C ASN A 124 2.67 3.69 -4.43
N ALA A 125 2.74 3.80 -5.76
CA ALA A 125 1.58 4.16 -6.58
C ALA A 125 0.47 3.09 -6.46
N MET A 126 0.81 1.82 -6.65
CA MET A 126 -0.13 0.69 -6.58
C MET A 126 -0.84 0.62 -5.23
N SER A 127 -0.14 0.85 -4.11
CA SER A 127 -0.77 0.90 -2.78
C SER A 127 -1.80 2.03 -2.67
N THR A 128 -1.53 3.19 -3.27
CA THR A 128 -2.47 4.31 -3.26
C THR A 128 -3.69 4.01 -4.13
N TRP A 129 -3.48 3.52 -5.36
CA TRP A 129 -4.55 3.12 -6.27
C TRP A 129 -5.39 1.98 -5.72
N THR A 130 -4.76 1.06 -5.01
CA THR A 130 -5.40 -0.04 -4.27
C THR A 130 -6.44 0.45 -3.29
N LEU A 131 -6.05 1.42 -2.45
CA LEU A 131 -6.96 2.01 -1.47
C LEU A 131 -8.13 2.70 -2.17
N VAL A 132 -7.88 3.44 -3.25
CA VAL A 132 -8.93 4.08 -4.04
C VAL A 132 -9.91 3.04 -4.58
N VAL A 133 -9.43 1.98 -5.22
CA VAL A 133 -10.27 0.90 -5.76
C VAL A 133 -11.09 0.22 -4.67
N MET A 134 -10.48 -0.09 -3.51
CA MET A 134 -11.19 -0.67 -2.37
C MET A 134 -12.31 0.24 -1.88
N VAL A 135 -12.03 1.53 -1.72
CA VAL A 135 -13.05 2.51 -1.31
C VAL A 135 -14.15 2.57 -2.36
N THR A 136 -13.81 2.75 -3.64
CA THR A 136 -14.79 2.81 -4.73
C THR A 136 -15.67 1.56 -4.79
N GLN A 137 -15.10 0.36 -4.65
CA GLN A 137 -15.88 -0.87 -4.62
C GLN A 137 -16.87 -0.89 -3.45
N ARG A 138 -16.45 -0.41 -2.28
CA ARG A 138 -17.33 -0.29 -1.10
C ARG A 138 -18.42 0.75 -1.35
N THR A 139 -18.09 1.92 -1.88
CA THR A 139 -19.07 2.97 -2.18
C THR A 139 -20.06 2.51 -3.24
N LEU A 140 -19.61 1.82 -4.28
CA LEU A 140 -20.47 1.25 -5.32
C LEU A 140 -21.38 0.16 -4.76
N SER A 141 -20.90 -0.70 -3.86
CA SER A 141 -21.74 -1.71 -3.21
C SER A 141 -22.80 -1.10 -2.29
N ILE A 142 -22.53 0.06 -1.70
CA ILE A 142 -23.47 0.79 -0.83
C ILE A 142 -24.50 1.55 -1.68
N LEU A 143 -24.06 2.22 -2.75
CA LEU A 143 -24.92 3.01 -3.64
C LEU A 143 -25.76 2.15 -4.59
N PHE A 144 -25.20 1.03 -5.03
CA PHE A 144 -25.85 0.06 -5.89
C PHE A 144 -25.92 -1.27 -5.13
N PRO A 145 -26.97 -1.51 -4.33
CA PRO A 145 -27.21 -2.84 -3.79
C PRO A 145 -27.26 -3.79 -4.99
N HIS A 146 -26.25 -4.67 -5.08
CA HIS A 146 -26.10 -5.65 -6.14
C HIS A 146 -27.46 -6.31 -6.36
N ARG A 147 -27.99 -6.21 -7.60
CA ARG A 147 -29.34 -6.49 -8.15
C ARG A 147 -30.12 -7.75 -7.65
N SER A 148 -30.03 -8.09 -6.39
CA SER A 148 -30.94 -8.94 -5.63
C SER A 148 -32.16 -8.14 -5.19
N LEU A 149 -31.97 -6.84 -4.90
CA LEU A 149 -33.07 -5.90 -4.64
C LEU A 149 -33.97 -5.69 -5.87
N GLY A 150 -33.49 -5.96 -7.08
CA GLY A 150 -34.33 -5.92 -8.29
C GLY A 150 -35.35 -7.06 -8.29
N ASN A 151 -34.94 -8.28 -7.93
CA ASN A 151 -35.83 -9.43 -7.88
C ASN A 151 -36.70 -9.43 -6.62
N GLU A 152 -36.19 -8.93 -5.49
CA GLU A 152 -36.96 -8.84 -4.24
C GLU A 152 -37.93 -7.65 -4.25
N LEU A 153 -37.59 -6.52 -4.88
CA LEU A 153 -38.55 -5.43 -5.14
C LEU A 153 -39.50 -5.74 -6.31
N LEU A 154 -39.09 -6.54 -7.32
CA LEU A 154 -40.03 -7.08 -8.30
C LEU A 154 -40.99 -8.08 -7.65
N GLU A 155 -40.54 -8.99 -6.79
CA GLU A 155 -41.43 -9.88 -6.05
C GLU A 155 -42.30 -9.12 -5.04
N THR A 156 -41.76 -8.17 -4.25
CA THR A 156 -42.59 -7.41 -3.32
C THR A 156 -43.51 -6.41 -4.00
N SER A 157 -43.16 -5.87 -5.18
CA SER A 157 -44.11 -5.09 -6.01
C SER A 157 -45.14 -5.96 -6.72
N LEU A 158 -44.81 -7.21 -7.11
CA LEU A 158 -45.78 -8.19 -7.62
C LEU A 158 -46.69 -8.74 -6.51
N ILE A 159 -46.18 -8.91 -5.29
CA ILE A 159 -46.95 -9.36 -4.12
C ILE A 159 -47.79 -8.20 -3.54
N SER A 160 -47.36 -6.94 -3.68
CA SER A 160 -48.15 -5.77 -3.27
C SER A 160 -49.13 -5.28 -4.34
N THR A 161 -49.17 -5.89 -5.53
CA THR A 161 -50.18 -5.58 -6.57
C THR A 161 -51.14 -6.73 -6.89
N PRO A 162 -51.91 -7.27 -5.93
CA PRO A 162 -53.17 -7.92 -6.24
C PRO A 162 -54.29 -6.91 -6.56
N ALA A 163 -54.05 -5.59 -6.46
CA ALA A 163 -55.11 -4.56 -6.53
C ALA A 163 -55.09 -3.65 -7.77
N LEU A 164 -54.07 -3.70 -8.65
CA LEU A 164 -54.04 -2.89 -9.89
C LEU A 164 -54.18 -3.70 -11.18
N ARG A 165 -54.53 -4.98 -11.09
CA ARG A 165 -54.89 -5.82 -12.24
C ARG A 165 -56.41 -5.93 -12.47
N GLU A 166 -57.21 -5.00 -11.96
CA GLU A 166 -58.68 -5.03 -12.07
C GLU A 166 -59.34 -3.69 -12.48
N VAL A 167 -58.59 -2.60 -12.70
CA VAL A 167 -59.22 -1.25 -12.91
C VAL A 167 -58.98 -0.64 -14.31
N GLY A 168 -58.33 -1.31 -15.26
CA GLY A 168 -58.07 -0.64 -16.55
C GLY A 168 -57.81 -1.56 -17.72
N GLU A 169 -58.84 -2.27 -18.17
CA GLU A 169 -59.20 -2.53 -19.59
C GLU A 169 -60.23 -3.68 -19.61
N PRO A 170 -61.39 -3.51 -20.28
CA PRO A 170 -61.39 -3.59 -21.74
C PRO A 170 -62.41 -2.70 -22.49
N ALA A 171 -62.17 -2.63 -23.80
CA ALA A 171 -63.13 -2.48 -24.90
C ALA A 171 -63.77 -1.09 -25.11
N SER A 172 -63.35 -0.31 -26.11
CA SER A 172 -63.68 -0.52 -27.53
C SER A 172 -65.19 -0.62 -27.78
N TRP A 173 -65.88 0.52 -27.77
CA TRP A 173 -67.21 0.65 -28.37
C TRP A 173 -67.06 0.74 -29.89
N ALA A 174 -66.98 -0.42 -30.53
CA ALA A 174 -67.28 -0.61 -31.94
C ALA A 174 -68.32 -1.74 -31.99
N ASP A 175 -69.42 -1.48 -32.70
CA ASP A 175 -70.54 -2.39 -32.99
C ASP A 175 -71.59 -2.56 -31.89
N LEU A 176 -72.50 -1.58 -31.78
CA LEU A 176 -73.97 -1.72 -31.90
C LEU A 176 -74.70 -0.44 -31.44
#